data_AF-A0AAD6ZV61-F1
#
_entry.id   AF-A0AAD6ZV61-F1
#
_cell.length_a   1.000
_cell.length_b   1.000
_cell.length_c   1.000
_cell.angle_alpha   90.00
_cell.angle_beta   90.00
_cell.angle_gamma   90.00
#
_symmetry.space_group_name_H-M   'P 1'
#
loop_
_entity.id
_entity.type
_entity.pdbx_description
1 polymer ?
#
loop_
_entity_poly.entity_id
_entity_poly.type
_entity_poly.pdbx_seq_one_letter_code
_entity_poly.pdbx_strand_id
1 'polypeptide(L)'
;LKISDIVVQPETTAKLLGVMLNHKLSFRSHVELVQCRGTKAVLALSCISFPTFGLPYSYTRQLSQTVVVPRMEYVLPLWYCPVMEHESVRRSGTVWVTKVLGKVQQQVCKLITGLLRTTVTDTQN
;
A
#
# COMPACT_ATOMS: atom_id res chain seq x y z
N LEU A 1 -8.45 -30.41 -0.37
CA LEU A 1 -7.15 -30.94 -0.86
C LEU A 1 -6.67 -31.95 0.17
N LYS A 2 -6.40 -33.21 -0.23
CA LYS A 2 -5.93 -34.25 0.71
C LYS A 2 -4.41 -34.33 0.61
N ILE A 3 -3.72 -33.87 1.65
CA ILE A 3 -2.27 -34.06 1.77
C ILE A 3 -2.08 -35.18 2.78
N SER A 4 -1.64 -36.33 2.27
CA SER A 4 -1.45 -37.58 3.01
C SER A 4 -2.73 -38.11 3.69
N ASP A 5 -3.12 -37.61 4.87
CA ASP A 5 -4.31 -38.06 5.61
C ASP A 5 -5.12 -36.92 6.26
N ILE A 6 -4.78 -35.66 5.96
CA ILE A 6 -5.43 -34.49 6.55
C ILE A 6 -6.37 -33.89 5.50
N VAL A 7 -7.67 -33.88 5.80
CA VAL A 7 -8.67 -33.18 4.98
C VAL A 7 -8.64 -31.71 5.37
N VAL A 8 -7.86 -30.92 4.63
CA VAL A 8 -7.85 -29.47 4.77
C VAL A 8 -9.14 -28.94 4.14
N GLN A 9 -10.06 -28.50 4.99
CA GLN A 9 -11.24 -27.73 4.59
C GLN A 9 -10.77 -26.47 3.85
N PRO A 10 -11.31 -26.17 2.66
CA PRO A 10 -10.94 -24.96 1.93
C PRO A 10 -11.37 -23.74 2.75
N GLU A 11 -10.42 -23.11 3.42
CA GLU A 11 -10.65 -21.86 4.13
C GLU A 11 -10.87 -20.74 3.11
N THR A 12 -11.92 -19.93 3.31
CA THR A 12 -12.32 -18.86 2.37
C THR A 12 -11.22 -17.83 2.14
N THR A 13 -10.32 -17.68 3.11
CA THR A 13 -9.18 -16.76 3.10
C THR A 13 -7.98 -17.43 3.76
N ALA A 14 -6.89 -17.63 3.02
CA ALA A 14 -5.65 -18.18 3.54
C ALA A 14 -4.57 -17.09 3.66
N LYS A 15 -3.72 -17.19 4.70
CA LYS A 15 -2.53 -16.32 4.83
C LYS A 15 -1.32 -17.02 4.23
N LEU A 16 -0.75 -16.47 3.16
CA LEU A 16 0.49 -16.95 2.54
C LEU A 16 1.55 -15.86 2.60
N LEU A 17 2.70 -16.10 3.24
CA LEU A 17 3.81 -15.14 3.34
C LEU A 17 3.40 -13.74 3.86
N GLY A 18 2.33 -13.66 4.67
CA GLY A 18 1.78 -12.41 5.19
C GLY A 18 0.75 -11.71 4.27
N VAL A 19 0.43 -12.34 3.14
CA VAL A 19 -0.61 -11.95 2.16
C VAL A 19 -1.91 -12.67 2.48
N MET A 20 -3.04 -11.96 2.44
CA MET A 20 -4.36 -12.59 2.56
C MET A 20 -4.87 -12.93 1.16
N LEU A 21 -4.94 -14.23 0.86
CA LEU A 21 -5.42 -14.76 -0.40
C LEU A 21 -6.86 -15.27 -0.21
N ASN A 22 -7.77 -14.76 -1.04
CA ASN A 22 -9.13 -15.28 -1.13
C ASN A 22 -9.22 -16.31 -2.26
N HIS A 23 -10.14 -17.27 -2.16
CA HIS A 23 -10.40 -18.27 -3.23
C HIS A 23 -10.67 -17.64 -4.61
N LYS A 24 -11.25 -16.44 -4.65
CA LYS A 24 -11.52 -15.66 -5.86
C LYS A 24 -10.31 -14.86 -6.37
N LEU A 25 -9.17 -14.93 -5.68
CA LEU A 25 -8.02 -14.03 -5.87
C LEU A 25 -8.43 -12.55 -5.92
N SER A 26 -9.53 -12.21 -5.24
CA SER A 26 -9.98 -10.84 -5.07
C SER A 26 -9.17 -10.21 -3.93
N PHE A 27 -8.01 -9.64 -4.27
CA PHE A 27 -7.06 -9.05 -3.32
C PHE A 27 -7.58 -7.83 -2.53
N ARG A 28 -8.89 -7.55 -2.53
CA ARG A 28 -9.52 -6.38 -1.89
C ARG A 28 -9.15 -6.23 -0.42
N SER A 29 -9.40 -7.27 0.38
CA SER A 29 -9.07 -7.30 1.81
C SER A 29 -7.57 -7.14 2.07
N HIS A 30 -6.74 -7.66 1.15
CA HIS A 30 -5.29 -7.48 1.23
C HIS A 30 -4.89 -6.02 0.98
N VAL A 31 -5.48 -5.36 -0.01
CA VAL A 31 -5.17 -3.95 -0.31
C VAL A 31 -5.61 -3.02 0.82
N GLU A 32 -6.76 -3.25 1.43
CA GLU A 32 -7.19 -2.50 2.62
C GLU A 32 -6.20 -2.68 3.78
N LEU A 33 -5.77 -3.91 4.02
CA LEU A 33 -4.77 -4.22 5.05
C LEU A 33 -3.40 -3.58 4.73
N VAL A 34 -2.98 -3.58 3.46
CA VAL A 34 -1.79 -2.89 2.98
C VAL A 34 -1.93 -1.38 3.22
N GLN A 35 -3.05 -0.76 2.86
CA GLN A 35 -3.34 0.63 3.15
C GLN A 35 -3.23 0.95 4.65
N CYS A 36 -3.86 0.14 5.51
CA CYS A 36 -3.77 0.32 6.96
C CYS A 36 -2.34 0.18 7.50
N ARG A 37 -1.53 -0.74 6.95
CA ARG A 37 -0.11 -0.89 7.33
C ARG A 37 0.71 0.33 6.88
N GLY A 38 0.46 0.80 5.67
CA GLY A 38 1.08 1.99 5.10
C GLY A 38 0.79 3.23 5.95
N THR A 39 -0.49 3.51 6.24
CA THR A 39 -0.87 4.68 7.04
C THR A 39 -0.29 4.61 8.46
N LYS A 40 -0.29 3.44 9.11
CA LYS A 40 0.37 3.26 10.41
C LYS A 40 1.86 3.56 10.35
N ALA A 41 2.56 3.09 9.31
CA ALA A 41 3.99 3.34 9.14
C ALA A 41 4.27 4.84 8.89
N VAL A 42 3.44 5.50 8.08
CA VAL A 42 3.54 6.95 7.83
C VAL A 42 3.28 7.76 9.09
N LEU A 43 2.26 7.40 9.88
CA LEU A 43 1.98 8.05 11.16
C LEU A 43 3.15 7.89 12.14
N ALA A 44 3.70 6.69 12.27
CA ALA A 44 4.88 6.46 13.10
C ALA A 44 6.08 7.31 12.64
N LEU A 45 6.32 7.38 11.32
CA LEU A 45 7.37 8.22 10.75
C LEU A 45 7.10 9.71 11.04
N SER A 46 5.85 10.14 11.01
CA SER A 46 5.47 11.53 11.31
C SER A 46 5.74 11.91 12.75
N CYS A 47 5.57 10.96 13.68
CA CYS A 47 5.88 11.15 15.08
C CYS A 47 7.38 11.23 15.34
N ILE A 48 8.21 10.63 14.49
CA ILE A 48 9.67 10.63 14.64
C ILE A 48 10.31 11.85 13.96
N SER A 49 9.65 12.39 12.94
CA SER A 49 10.15 13.48 12.10
C SER A 49 9.87 14.89 12.65
N PHE A 50 9.49 15.04 13.93
CA PHE A 50 9.18 16.37 14.48
C PHE A 50 10.38 17.31 14.44
N PRO A 51 10.22 18.57 14.00
CA PRO A 51 11.36 19.48 13.75
C PRO A 51 12.10 19.93 15.02
N THR A 52 11.48 19.83 16.20
CA THR A 52 12.05 20.34 17.45
C THR A 52 13.04 19.37 18.12
N PHE A 53 12.88 18.06 17.90
CA PHE A 53 13.70 16.99 18.51
C PHE A 53 13.87 15.74 17.61
N GLY A 54 13.50 15.82 16.33
CA GLY A 54 13.37 14.66 15.45
C GLY A 54 14.53 14.46 14.48
N LEU A 55 14.37 13.42 13.64
CA LEU A 55 15.41 13.03 12.68
C LEU A 55 15.61 14.08 11.56
N PRO A 56 16.87 14.25 11.09
CA PRO A 56 17.14 15.04 9.89
C PRO A 56 16.38 14.48 8.68
N TYR A 57 15.98 15.37 7.77
CA TYR A 57 15.25 15.05 6.53
C TYR A 57 15.83 13.84 5.77
N SER A 58 17.15 13.78 5.63
CA SER A 58 17.85 12.71 4.91
C SER A 58 17.52 11.32 5.46
N TYR A 59 17.47 11.20 6.79
CA TYR A 59 17.14 9.94 7.44
C TYR A 59 15.65 9.63 7.40
N THR A 60 14.77 10.64 7.49
CA THR A 60 13.32 10.45 7.30
C THR A 60 13.01 9.90 5.91
N ARG A 61 13.68 10.44 4.88
CA ARG A 61 13.59 9.92 3.51
C ARG A 61 14.11 8.49 3.43
N GLN A 62 15.28 8.20 4.00
CA GLN A 62 15.83 6.85 4.00
C GLN A 62 14.89 5.85 4.68
N LEU A 63 14.37 6.17 5.87
CA LEU A 63 13.42 5.34 6.61
C LEU A 63 12.13 5.10 5.82
N SER A 64 11.63 6.10 5.10
CA SER A 64 10.45 5.92 4.25
C SER A 64 10.70 4.90 3.13
N GLN A 65 11.87 4.95 2.50
CA GLN A 65 12.25 4.05 1.40
C GLN A 65 12.58 2.65 1.89
N THR A 66 13.20 2.51 3.07
CA THR A 66 13.60 1.20 3.60
C THR A 66 12.49 0.49 4.37
N VAL A 67 11.49 1.21 4.87
CA VAL A 67 10.44 0.61 5.71
C VAL A 67 9.06 0.69 5.05
N VAL A 68 8.64 1.87 4.60
CA VAL A 68 7.25 2.08 4.14
C VAL A 68 7.06 1.45 2.77
N VAL A 69 7.97 1.72 1.83
CA VAL A 69 7.92 1.18 0.46
C VAL A 69 7.88 -0.35 0.43
N PRO A 70 8.83 -1.10 1.02
CA PRO A 70 8.82 -2.56 0.94
C PRO A 70 7.64 -3.19 1.67
N ARG A 71 7.13 -2.59 2.75
CA ARG A 71 5.92 -3.08 3.44
C ARG A 71 4.66 -3.01 2.57
N MET A 72 4.64 -2.12 1.59
CA MET A 72 3.51 -1.92 0.67
C MET A 72 3.72 -2.66 -0.65
N GLU A 73 4.95 -2.64 -1.17
CA GLU A 73 5.25 -2.98 -2.56
C GLU A 73 5.80 -4.39 -2.76
N TYR A 74 6.30 -5.07 -1.72
CA TYR A 74 6.88 -6.42 -1.87
C TYR A 74 5.93 -7.43 -2.53
N VAL A 75 4.63 -7.29 -2.29
CA VAL A 75 3.58 -8.18 -2.81
C VAL A 75 2.98 -7.63 -4.11
N LEU A 76 3.28 -6.39 -4.48
CA LEU A 76 2.66 -5.66 -5.59
C LEU A 76 2.63 -6.48 -6.90
N PRO A 77 3.70 -7.20 -7.29
CA PRO A 77 3.69 -8.01 -8.52
C PRO A 77 2.61 -9.10 -8.57
N LEU A 78 2.08 -9.54 -7.42
CA LEU A 78 1.05 -10.59 -7.38
C LEU A 78 -0.37 -10.08 -7.70
N TRP A 79 -0.64 -8.78 -7.50
CA TRP A 79 -2.01 -8.24 -7.55
C TRP A 79 -2.14 -6.90 -8.31
N TYR A 80 -1.02 -6.28 -8.68
CA TYR A 80 -1.01 -5.05 -9.44
C TYR A 80 -0.93 -5.34 -10.93
N CYS A 81 -1.99 -4.97 -11.65
CA CYS A 81 -1.96 -4.85 -13.11
C CYS A 81 -1.83 -3.36 -13.45
N PRO A 82 -0.78 -2.94 -14.17
CA PRO A 82 -0.61 -1.54 -14.55
C PRO A 82 -1.83 -1.08 -15.35
N VAL A 83 -2.25 0.16 -15.11
CA VAL A 83 -3.34 0.77 -15.88
C VAL A 83 -2.78 1.11 -17.25
N MET A 84 -3.15 0.31 -18.25
CA MET A 84 -2.81 0.60 -19.65
C MET A 84 -3.89 1.52 -20.20
N GLU A 85 -3.49 2.74 -20.58
CA GLU A 85 -4.38 3.67 -21.27
C GLU A 85 -4.29 3.35 -22.77
N HIS A 86 -5.29 2.65 -23.29
CA HIS A 86 -5.43 2.41 -24.73
C HIS A 86 -6.36 3.49 -25.29
N GLU A 87 -5.96 4.11 -26.39
CA GLU A 87 -6.57 5.30 -27.01
C GLU A 87 -8.07 5.15 -27.36
N SER A 88 -8.58 3.90 -27.37
CA SER A 88 -9.93 3.55 -27.82
C SER A 88 -10.74 2.67 -26.85
N VAL A 89 -10.17 2.23 -25.71
CA VAL A 89 -10.84 1.30 -24.78
C VAL A 89 -10.72 1.80 -23.34
N ARG A 90 -11.85 1.72 -22.61
CA ARG A 90 -12.01 2.00 -21.18
C ARG A 90 -10.77 1.53 -20.41
N ARG A 91 -10.15 2.42 -19.60
CA ARG A 91 -8.94 2.14 -18.78
C ARG A 91 -8.94 0.71 -18.25
N SER A 92 -8.08 -0.14 -18.82
CA SER A 92 -8.01 -1.55 -18.48
C SER A 92 -6.90 -1.74 -17.45
N GLY A 93 -7.27 -2.11 -16.23
CA GLY A 93 -6.33 -2.32 -15.12
C GLY A 93 -6.92 -2.02 -13.75
N THR A 94 -6.09 -2.17 -12.70
CA THR A 94 -6.52 -2.04 -11.31
C THR A 94 -6.52 -0.57 -10.85
N VAL A 95 -7.35 0.27 -11.47
CA VAL A 95 -7.39 1.74 -11.24
C VAL A 95 -7.57 2.10 -9.76
N TRP A 96 -8.42 1.36 -9.05
CA TRP A 96 -8.70 1.62 -7.65
C TRP A 96 -7.49 1.34 -6.74
N VAL A 97 -6.70 0.30 -7.05
CA VAL A 97 -5.46 -0.03 -6.31
C VAL A 97 -4.45 1.10 -6.43
N THR A 98 -4.23 1.58 -7.65
CA THR A 98 -3.31 2.69 -7.90
C THR A 98 -3.71 3.93 -7.10
N LYS A 99 -5.01 4.23 -7.00
CA LYS A 99 -5.52 5.34 -6.18
C LYS A 99 -5.23 5.13 -4.69
N VAL A 100 -5.44 3.92 -4.17
CA VAL A 100 -5.22 3.62 -2.75
C VAL A 100 -3.73 3.71 -2.38
N LEU A 101 -2.85 3.12 -3.19
CA LEU A 101 -1.41 3.17 -2.99
C LEU A 101 -0.87 4.60 -3.16
N GLY A 102 -1.34 5.30 -4.20
CA GLY A 102 -0.98 6.68 -4.46
C GLY A 102 -1.32 7.62 -3.31
N LYS A 103 -2.43 7.40 -2.60
CA LYS A 103 -2.77 8.18 -1.38
C LYS A 103 -1.71 8.00 -0.29
N VAL A 104 -1.27 6.78 -0.01
CA VAL A 104 -0.24 6.53 1.02
C VAL A 104 1.11 7.11 0.59
N GLN A 105 1.51 6.88 -0.67
CA GLN A 105 2.74 7.46 -1.22
C GLN A 105 2.71 8.99 -1.17
N GLN A 106 1.58 9.62 -1.47
CA GLN A 106 1.41 11.06 -1.34
C GLN A 106 1.58 11.55 0.11
N GLN A 107 1.05 10.81 1.10
CA GLN A 107 1.26 11.14 2.51
C GLN A 107 2.74 11.06 2.91
N VAL A 108 3.46 10.03 2.43
CA VAL A 108 4.91 9.92 2.59
C VAL A 108 5.63 11.11 1.97
N CYS A 109 5.30 11.44 0.72
CA CYS A 109 5.93 12.56 0.01
C CYS A 109 5.72 13.88 0.75
N LYS A 110 4.49 14.16 1.21
CA LYS A 110 4.18 15.37 2.00
C LYS A 110 5.00 15.44 3.29
N LEU A 111 5.14 14.31 3.97
CA LEU A 111 5.93 14.21 5.20
C LEU A 111 7.41 14.46 4.94
N ILE A 112 7.95 13.89 3.87
CA ILE A 112 9.34 14.10 3.47
C ILE A 112 9.52 15.58 3.13
N THR A 113 8.81 16.11 2.14
CA THR A 113 9.00 17.47 1.62
C THR A 113 8.63 18.58 2.61
N GLY A 114 8.09 18.24 3.78
CA GLY A 114 7.57 19.22 4.74
C GLY A 114 6.38 19.99 4.19
N LEU A 115 5.75 19.52 3.12
CA LEU A 115 4.64 20.21 2.48
C LEU A 115 3.45 20.25 3.44
N LEU A 116 2.98 21.47 3.73
CA LEU A 116 1.89 21.72 4.67
C LEU A 116 0.68 20.83 4.36
N ARG A 117 0.06 20.29 5.42
CA ARG A 117 -1.15 19.42 5.35
C ARG A 117 -2.32 20.05 4.56
N THR A 118 -2.27 21.34 4.25
CA THR A 118 -3.36 22.16 3.69
C THR A 118 -3.32 22.35 2.18
N THR A 119 -2.40 21.73 1.43
CA THR A 119 -2.56 21.72 -0.04
C THR A 119 -3.85 21.00 -0.41
N VAL A 120 -4.84 21.75 -0.88
CA VAL A 120 -6.14 21.28 -1.34
C VAL A 120 -5.94 20.08 -2.29
N THR A 121 -6.29 18.88 -1.83
CA THR A 121 -6.42 17.67 -2.66
C THR A 121 -7.83 17.53 -3.21
N ASP A 122 -8.50 18.65 -3.45
CA ASP A 122 -9.76 18.69 -4.18
C ASP A 122 -9.45 18.63 -5.68
N THR A 123 -9.66 17.45 -6.25
CA THR A 123 -10.00 17.21 -7.67
C THR A 123 -10.19 15.69 -7.81
N GLN A 124 -11.20 15.17 -7.11
CA GLN A 124 -11.84 13.90 -7.47
C GLN A 124 -13.36 14.10 -7.37
N ASN A 125 -13.91 14.80 -8.36
CA ASN A 125 -15.24 14.52 -8.88
C ASN A 125 -15.12 14.40 -10.39
#